data_AF-A0A350UUB2-F1
#
_entry.id   AF-A0A350UUB2-F1
#
_cell.length_a   1.000
_cell.length_b   1.000
_cell.length_c   1.000
_cell.angle_alpha   90.00
_cell.angle_beta   90.00
_cell.angle_gamma   90.00
#
_symmetry.space_group_name_H-M   'P 1'
#
loop_
_entity.id
_entity.type
_entity.pdbx_description
1 polymer ?
#
loop_
_entity_poly.entity_id
_entity_poly.type
_entity_poly.pdbx_seq_one_letter_code
_entity_poly.pdbx_strand_id
1 'polypeptide(L)'
;MSEIPKLPERLTHDDGKFNLYHLNELYKALACKISMQISEELQEKISITSGMWGGSYLVANDEGKARTNVVRLYCLINLPQNTSLDKKENFERLMVLYHQSFSATFASYN
;
A
#
# COMPACT_ATOMS: atom_id res chain seq x y z
N MET A 1 -2.38 15.44 12.94
CA MET A 1 -1.55 14.46 12.22
C MET A 1 -2.33 13.15 12.24
N SER A 2 -2.64 12.57 11.08
CA SER A 2 -3.22 11.22 11.03
C SER A 2 -2.15 10.23 11.50
N GLU A 3 -2.46 9.40 12.49
CA GLU A 3 -1.53 8.34 12.92
C GLU A 3 -1.21 7.42 11.74
N ILE A 4 0.06 7.03 11.61
CA ILE A 4 0.47 6.04 10.61
C ILE A 4 -0.23 4.73 10.97
N PRO A 5 -1.06 4.15 10.07
CA PRO A 5 -1.70 2.88 10.34
C PRO A 5 -0.65 1.82 10.67
N LYS A 6 -0.89 1.03 11.72
CA LYS A 6 0.01 -0.06 12.10
C LYS A 6 0.02 -1.11 10.99
N LEU A 7 1.21 -1.62 10.69
CA LEU A 7 1.37 -2.77 9.81
C LEU A 7 0.76 -4.02 10.48
N PRO A 8 0.12 -4.91 9.71
CA PRO A 8 -0.42 -6.17 10.25
C PRO A 8 0.72 -7.04 10.77
N GLU A 9 0.50 -7.82 11.83
CA GLU A 9 1.56 -8.69 12.40
C GLU A 9 1.96 -9.83 11.46
N ARG A 10 1.01 -10.33 10.66
CA ARG A 10 1.22 -11.40 9.68
C ARG A 10 0.55 -11.04 8.36
N LEU A 11 1.15 -11.44 7.24
CA LEU A 11 0.58 -11.21 5.91
C LEU A 11 -0.09 -12.43 5.29
N THR A 12 0.30 -13.61 5.75
CA THR A 12 -0.19 -14.91 5.28
C THR A 12 -0.88 -15.67 6.40
N HIS A 13 -1.76 -16.58 6.01
CA HIS A 13 -2.23 -17.67 6.86
C HIS A 13 -1.18 -18.77 6.93
N ASP A 14 -1.36 -19.72 7.84
CA ASP A 14 -0.42 -20.83 8.06
C ASP A 14 -0.23 -21.73 6.82
N ASP A 15 -1.20 -21.75 5.90
CA ASP A 15 -1.11 -22.44 4.62
C ASP A 15 -0.41 -21.62 3.52
N GLY A 16 0.24 -20.52 3.89
CA GLY A 16 1.02 -19.65 3.00
C GLY A 16 0.17 -18.73 2.12
N LYS A 17 -1.16 -18.79 2.18
CA LYS A 17 -2.03 -17.90 1.40
C LYS A 17 -2.08 -16.52 2.02
N PHE A 18 -2.07 -15.48 1.19
CA PHE A 18 -2.25 -14.10 1.68
C PHE A 18 -3.58 -13.93 2.41
N ASN A 19 -3.54 -13.21 3.52
CA ASN A 19 -4.72 -12.62 4.13
C ASN A 19 -5.01 -11.30 3.39
N LEU A 20 -6.12 -11.27 2.64
CA LEU A 20 -6.46 -10.14 1.78
C LEU A 20 -6.78 -8.87 2.59
N TYR A 21 -7.35 -8.99 3.78
CA TYR A 21 -7.60 -7.83 4.64
C TYR A 21 -6.29 -7.25 5.17
N HIS A 22 -5.37 -8.09 5.62
CA HIS A 22 -4.06 -7.62 6.08
C HIS A 22 -3.27 -6.98 4.94
N LEU A 23 -3.33 -7.57 3.73
CA LEU A 23 -2.70 -7.01 2.55
C LEU A 23 -3.25 -5.61 2.20
N ASN A 24 -4.56 -5.38 2.36
CA ASN A 24 -5.17 -4.05 2.25
C ASN A 24 -4.56 -3.04 3.21
N GLU A 25 -4.53 -3.41 4.50
CA GLU A 25 -4.12 -2.51 5.56
C GLU A 25 -2.62 -2.19 5.42
N LEU A 26 -1.82 -3.16 4.97
CA LEU A 26 -0.44 -2.91 4.57
C LEU A 26 -0.34 -1.88 3.45
N TYR A 27 -1.14 -2.00 2.38
CA TYR A 27 -1.12 -1.03 1.28
C TYR A 27 -1.53 0.38 1.74
N LYS A 28 -2.55 0.50 2.58
CA LYS A 28 -2.96 1.77 3.19
C LYS A 28 -1.86 2.37 4.06
N ALA A 29 -1.24 1.55 4.92
CA ALA A 29 -0.16 1.97 5.80
C ALA A 29 1.06 2.48 5.01
N LEU A 30 1.45 1.76 3.96
CA LEU A 30 2.55 2.17 3.09
C LEU A 30 2.26 3.48 2.35
N ALA A 31 1.06 3.65 1.80
CA ALA A 31 0.69 4.91 1.17
C ALA A 31 0.69 6.08 2.17
N CYS A 32 0.22 5.87 3.40
CA CYS A 32 0.28 6.88 4.45
C CYS A 32 1.73 7.27 4.78
N LYS A 33 2.61 6.29 4.98
CA LYS A 33 4.04 6.53 5.24
C LYS A 33 4.70 7.29 4.10
N ILE A 34 4.52 6.84 2.86
CA ILE A 34 5.12 7.46 1.67
C ILE A 34 4.57 8.87 1.46
N SER A 35 3.26 9.06 1.64
CA SER A 35 2.59 10.38 1.62
C SER A 35 3.22 11.35 2.59
N MET A 36 3.53 10.92 3.83
CA MET A 36 4.21 11.76 4.81
C MET A 36 5.64 12.09 4.38
N GLN A 37 6.42 11.09 3.98
CA GLN A 37 7.82 11.28 3.56
C GLN A 37 7.95 12.25 2.38
N ILE A 38 7.19 12.01 1.30
CA ILE A 38 7.26 12.89 0.13
C ILE A 38 6.71 14.29 0.43
N SER A 39 5.72 14.41 1.33
CA SER A 39 5.21 15.72 1.75
C SER A 39 6.27 16.54 2.48
N GLU A 40 7.05 15.89 3.35
CA GLU A 40 8.16 16.52 4.05
C GLU A 40 9.28 16.90 3.08
N GLU A 41 9.65 16.03 2.14
CA GLU A 41 10.70 16.32 1.15
C GLU A 41 10.33 17.48 0.22
N LEU A 42 9.08 17.57 -0.22
CA LEU A 42 8.61 18.60 -1.16
C LEU A 42 8.10 19.87 -0.46
N GLN A 43 8.00 19.88 0.88
CA GLN A 43 7.38 20.96 1.66
C GLN A 43 5.96 21.30 1.17
N GLU A 44 5.22 20.28 0.72
CA GLU A 44 3.87 20.37 0.16
C GLU A 44 3.03 19.23 0.73
N LYS A 45 1.76 19.47 1.06
CA LYS A 45 0.87 18.41 1.53
C LYS A 45 0.43 17.52 0.36
N ILE A 46 1.09 16.38 0.18
CA ILE A 46 0.78 15.38 -0.84
C ILE A 46 -0.07 14.26 -0.24
N SER A 47 -1.37 14.23 -0.53
CA SER A 47 -2.27 13.18 -0.02
C SER A 47 -2.30 11.98 -0.96
N ILE A 48 -1.75 10.86 -0.52
CA ILE A 48 -1.77 9.59 -1.26
C ILE A 48 -2.61 8.58 -0.51
N THR A 49 -3.44 7.83 -1.24
CA THR A 49 -4.19 6.70 -0.68
C THR A 49 -3.89 5.44 -1.48
N SER A 50 -4.02 4.28 -0.83
CA SER A 50 -3.86 2.99 -1.48
C SER A 50 -4.73 1.93 -0.84
N GLY A 51 -4.95 0.84 -1.56
CA GLY A 51 -5.65 -0.35 -1.10
C GLY A 51 -5.72 -1.39 -2.22
N MET A 52 -6.23 -2.58 -1.90
CA MET A 52 -6.55 -3.52 -2.99
C MET A 52 -7.76 -3.03 -3.78
N TRP A 53 -7.83 -3.44 -5.05
CA TRP A 53 -9.01 -3.21 -5.87
C TRP A 53 -10.25 -3.89 -5.28
N GLY A 54 -11.37 -3.16 -5.26
CA GLY A 54 -12.58 -3.55 -4.51
C GLY A 54 -13.14 -4.93 -4.86
N GLY A 55 -12.96 -5.39 -6.10
CA GLY A 55 -13.37 -6.73 -6.52
C GLY A 55 -12.62 -7.87 -5.80
N SER A 56 -11.42 -7.59 -5.27
CA SER A 56 -10.60 -8.59 -4.60
C SER A 56 -11.05 -8.92 -3.17
N TYR A 57 -11.83 -8.06 -2.50
CA TYR A 57 -12.40 -8.38 -1.18
C TYR A 57 -13.66 -9.23 -1.28
N LEU A 58 -14.39 -9.16 -2.40
CA LEU A 58 -15.62 -9.92 -2.61
C LEU A 58 -15.38 -11.43 -2.63
N VAL A 59 -14.14 -11.86 -2.90
CA VAL A 59 -13.74 -13.26 -2.90
C VAL A 59 -13.19 -13.72 -1.56
N ALA A 60 -13.04 -12.84 -0.56
CA ALA A 60 -12.55 -13.23 0.77
C ALA A 60 -13.67 -13.83 1.63
N ASN A 61 -13.31 -14.70 2.57
CA ASN A 61 -14.16 -15.05 3.70
C ASN A 61 -14.00 -14.03 4.83
N ASP A 62 -14.68 -14.26 5.95
CA ASP A 62 -14.69 -13.32 7.08
C ASP A 62 -13.31 -13.22 7.79
N GLU A 63 -12.41 -14.17 7.53
CA GLU A 63 -11.05 -14.19 8.03
C GLU A 63 -10.04 -13.57 7.06
N GLY A 64 -10.48 -13.11 5.88
CA GLY A 64 -9.62 -12.51 4.85
C GLY A 64 -9.00 -13.54 3.89
N LYS A 65 -9.38 -14.81 3.97
CA LYS A 65 -8.88 -15.87 3.10
C LYS A 65 -9.69 -15.94 1.81
N ALA A 66 -9.00 -16.02 0.67
CA ALA A 66 -9.69 -16.16 -0.61
C ALA A 66 -10.49 -17.47 -0.71
N ARG A 67 -11.77 -17.37 -1.06
CA ARG A 67 -12.72 -18.48 -1.31
C ARG A 67 -12.46 -19.16 -2.66
N THR A 68 -11.80 -18.46 -3.58
CA THR A 68 -11.44 -18.94 -4.91
C THR A 68 -9.96 -18.66 -5.19
N ASN A 69 -9.45 -19.22 -6.29
CA ASN A 69 -8.09 -18.89 -6.74
C ASN A 69 -8.02 -17.44 -7.23
N VAL A 70 -7.14 -16.65 -6.63
CA VAL A 70 -6.84 -15.28 -7.07
C VAL A 70 -5.66 -15.34 -8.03
N VAL A 71 -5.90 -15.02 -9.30
CA VAL A 71 -4.85 -15.07 -10.34
C VAL A 71 -4.01 -13.79 -10.37
N ARG A 72 -4.57 -12.66 -9.92
CA ARG A 72 -3.90 -11.35 -9.90
C ARG A 72 -4.28 -10.57 -8.66
N LEU A 73 -3.28 -10.03 -7.98
CA LEU A 73 -3.43 -9.09 -6.88
C LEU A 73 -3.00 -7.71 -7.37
N TYR A 74 -3.84 -6.71 -7.15
CA TYR A 74 -3.56 -5.33 -7.53
C TYR A 74 -3.50 -4.46 -6.28
N CYS A 75 -2.43 -3.65 -6.18
CA CYS A 75 -2.34 -2.51 -5.29
C CYS A 75 -2.72 -1.27 -6.09
N LEU A 76 -3.82 -0.60 -5.73
CA LEU A 76 -4.25 0.64 -6.37
C LEU A 76 -3.79 1.83 -5.55
N ILE A 77 -3.10 2.75 -6.19
CA ILE A 77 -2.58 3.97 -5.57
C ILE A 77 -3.28 5.15 -6.23
N ASN A 78 -3.90 6.01 -5.43
CA ASN A 78 -4.46 7.27 -5.91
C ASN A 78 -3.50 8.41 -5.58
N LEU A 79 -3.12 9.16 -6.62
CA LEU A 79 -2.25 10.32 -6.52
C LEU A 79 -3.05 11.62 -6.69
N PRO A 80 -2.69 12.69 -5.97
CA PRO A 80 -3.34 13.98 -6.14
C PRO A 80 -2.88 14.63 -7.45
N GLN A 81 -3.81 15.24 -8.17
CA GLN A 81 -3.53 16.01 -9.40
C GLN A 81 -3.18 17.46 -9.06
N ASN A 82 -2.46 18.14 -9.97
CA ASN A 82 -2.09 19.55 -9.84
C ASN A 82 -1.21 19.81 -8.61
N THR A 83 -0.22 18.94 -8.38
CA THR A 83 0.73 19.04 -7.26
C THR A 83 2.17 19.02 -7.79
N SER A 84 3.16 19.23 -6.93
CA SER A 84 4.57 19.10 -7.34
C SER A 84 4.94 17.72 -7.86
N LEU A 85 4.11 16.68 -7.65
CA LEU A 85 4.30 15.36 -8.25
C LEU A 85 4.15 15.34 -9.77
N ASP A 86 3.49 16.34 -10.38
CA ASP A 86 3.35 16.41 -11.85
C ASP A 86 4.70 16.68 -12.54
N LYS A 87 5.71 17.13 -11.78
CA LYS A 87 7.09 17.23 -12.25
C LYS A 87 7.73 15.85 -12.29
N LYS A 88 8.31 15.50 -13.44
CA LYS A 88 8.94 14.19 -13.68
C LYS A 88 9.91 13.78 -12.58
N GLU A 89 10.78 14.68 -12.14
CA GLU A 89 11.82 14.40 -11.15
C GLU A 89 11.22 14.03 -9.79
N ASN A 90 10.13 14.68 -9.40
CA ASN A 90 9.42 14.38 -8.15
C ASN A 90 8.64 13.07 -8.24
N PHE A 91 8.05 12.78 -9.41
CA PHE A 91 7.42 11.49 -9.65
C PHE A 91 8.42 10.33 -9.60
N GLU A 92 9.61 10.48 -10.19
CA GLU A 92 10.67 9.47 -10.11
C GLU A 92 11.12 9.22 -8.67
N ARG A 93 11.25 10.26 -7.85
CA ARG A 93 11.52 10.14 -6.41
C ARG A 93 10.41 9.37 -5.70
N LEU A 94 9.15 9.67 -5.98
CA LEU A 94 8.00 8.95 -5.44
C LEU A 94 8.10 7.45 -5.79
N MET A 95 8.45 7.10 -7.03
CA MET A 95 8.61 5.71 -7.46
C MET A 95 9.73 4.99 -6.71
N VAL A 96 10.85 5.67 -6.44
CA VAL A 96 11.94 5.12 -5.61
C VAL A 96 11.47 4.87 -4.17
N LEU A 97 10.76 5.81 -3.56
CA LEU A 97 10.19 5.65 -2.21
C LEU A 97 9.24 4.45 -2.14
N TYR A 98 8.37 4.29 -3.15
CA TYR A 98 7.49 3.13 -3.27
C TYR A 98 8.29 1.83 -3.38
N HIS A 99 9.26 1.76 -4.29
CA HIS A 99 10.07 0.57 -4.50
C HIS A 99 10.81 0.13 -3.22
N GLN A 100 11.47 1.07 -2.54
CA GLN A 100 12.22 0.80 -1.31
C GLN A 100 11.28 0.40 -0.17
N SER A 101 10.17 1.12 0.01
CA SER A 101 9.22 0.86 1.10
C SER A 101 8.54 -0.49 0.94
N PHE A 102 8.10 -0.84 -0.27
CA PHE A 102 7.51 -2.16 -0.54
C PHE A 102 8.54 -3.27 -0.36
N SER A 103 9.74 -3.14 -0.95
CA SER A 103 10.76 -4.19 -0.86
C SER A 103 11.16 -4.47 0.59
N ALA A 104 11.42 -3.43 1.38
CA ALA A 104 11.79 -3.59 2.79
C ALA A 104 10.66 -4.20 3.63
N THR A 105 9.42 -3.75 3.40
CA THR A 105 8.26 -4.22 4.18
C THR A 105 7.91 -5.66 3.85
N PHE A 106 7.87 -6.05 2.57
CA PHE A 106 7.62 -7.45 2.22
C PHE A 106 8.76 -8.37 2.66
N ALA A 107 10.01 -7.90 2.67
CA ALA A 107 11.13 -8.67 3.19
C ALA A 107 11.01 -8.97 4.70
N SER A 108 10.35 -8.11 5.49
CA SER A 108 10.17 -8.37 6.93
C SER A 108 9.09 -9.40 7.26
N TYR A 109 8.29 -9.84 6.28
CA TYR A 109 7.28 -10.89 6.45
C TYR A 109 7.74 -12.26 5.97
N ASN A 110 8.94 -12.35 5.38
CA ASN A 110 9.57 -13.59 4.93
C ASN A 110 10.66 -14.01 5.92
#